data_AF-A0A0F8Z1S4-F1
#
_entry.id   AF-A0A0F8Z1S4-F1
#
_cell.length_a   1.000
_cell.length_b   1.000
_cell.length_c   1.000
_cell.angle_alpha   90.00
_cell.angle_beta   90.00
_cell.angle_gamma   90.00
#
_symmetry.space_group_name_H-M   'P 1'
#
loop_
_entity.id
_entity.type
_entity.pdbx_description
1 polymer ?
#
loop_
_entity_poly.entity_id
_entity_poly.type
_entity_poly.pdbx_seq_one_letter_code
_entity_poly.pdbx_strand_id
1 'polypeptide(L)'
;MTAPVRIGDATLYLGDCLEILPTLPKVDAVVTDPPYGIEGGRGGDARDFGKGAYAGAFPDTPEYIEGTVIPAVKFAIQMAERGAVTPGIRCLHIYPKAADIGCFYTPAAMTHGPWGFVV
;
A
#
# COMPACT_ATOMS: atom_id res chain seq x y z
N MET A 1 2.57 19.92 9.59
CA MET A 1 1.97 19.69 8.26
C MET A 1 2.07 20.95 7.42
N THR A 2 2.47 20.82 6.15
CA THR A 2 2.36 21.90 5.16
C THR A 2 0.90 22.08 4.73
N ALA A 3 0.53 23.28 4.25
CA ALA A 3 -0.80 23.50 3.69
C ALA A 3 -1.05 22.56 2.49
N PRO A 4 -2.28 22.02 2.32
CA PRO A 4 -2.60 21.18 1.17
C PRO A 4 -2.47 21.91 -0.16
N VAL A 5 -2.05 21.21 -1.22
CA VAL A 5 -1.90 21.75 -2.58
C VAL A 5 -3.11 21.37 -3.43
N ARG A 6 -3.68 22.32 -4.17
CA ARG A 6 -4.79 22.06 -5.11
C ARG A 6 -4.25 21.74 -6.51
N ILE A 7 -4.70 20.63 -7.09
CA ILE A 7 -4.34 20.18 -8.45
C ILE A 7 -5.63 19.85 -9.20
N GLY A 8 -6.17 20.80 -9.97
CA GLY A 8 -7.48 20.64 -10.61
C GLY A 8 -8.57 20.34 -9.58
N ASP A 9 -9.24 19.19 -9.73
CA ASP A 9 -10.26 18.71 -8.79
C ASP A 9 -9.71 17.98 -7.56
N ALA A 10 -8.40 17.73 -7.51
CA ALA A 10 -7.74 17.01 -6.42
C ALA A 10 -7.10 17.96 -5.38
N THR A 11 -7.06 17.49 -4.14
CA THR A 11 -6.31 18.13 -3.05
C THR A 11 -5.23 17.17 -2.57
N LEU A 12 -3.97 17.60 -2.64
CA LEU A 12 -2.80 16.82 -2.24
C LEU A 12 -2.37 17.20 -0.83
N TYR A 13 -2.31 16.20 0.03
CA TYR A 13 -1.72 16.30 1.37
C TYR A 13 -0.35 15.62 1.35
N LEU A 14 0.69 16.35 1.79
CA LEU A 14 2.04 15.81 1.94
C LEU A 14 2.35 15.64 3.42
N GLY A 15 2.38 14.40 3.89
CA GLY A 15 2.67 14.08 5.29
C GLY A 15 2.38 12.61 5.63
N ASP A 16 2.47 12.29 6.92
CA ASP A 16 2.13 10.98 7.45
C ASP A 16 0.61 10.76 7.38
N CYS A 17 0.19 9.64 6.78
CA CYS A 17 -1.22 9.32 6.65
C CYS A 17 -1.91 9.08 8.00
N LEU A 18 -1.19 8.65 9.03
CA LEU A 18 -1.73 8.45 10.38
C LEU A 18 -2.15 9.78 11.02
N GLU A 19 -1.46 10.87 10.69
CA GLU A 19 -1.82 12.22 11.14
C GLU A 19 -2.92 12.83 10.27
N ILE A 20 -2.91 12.55 8.96
CA ILE A 20 -3.83 13.16 7.98
C ILE A 20 -5.21 12.50 8.00
N LEU A 21 -5.29 11.16 7.97
CA LEU A 21 -6.54 10.42 7.82
C LEU A 21 -7.63 10.84 8.83
N PRO A 22 -7.33 11.07 10.13
CA PRO A 22 -8.34 11.50 11.10
C PRO A 22 -8.90 12.90 10.85
N THR A 23 -8.23 13.73 10.04
CA THR A 23 -8.65 15.10 9.71
C THR A 23 -9.58 15.18 8.50
N LEU A 24 -9.67 14.10 7.72
CA LEU A 24 -10.48 14.05 6.52
C LEU A 24 -11.94 13.72 6.85
N PRO A 25 -12.90 14.27 6.08
CA PRO A 25 -14.30 13.85 6.19
C PRO A 25 -14.46 12.40 5.69
N LYS A 26 -15.63 11.82 5.93
CA LYS A 26 -16.01 10.57 5.27
C LYS A 26 -16.03 10.74 3.75
N VAL A 27 -15.69 9.69 3.03
CA VAL A 27 -15.62 9.65 1.57
C VAL A 27 -16.44 8.48 1.01
N ASP A 28 -16.79 8.52 -0.26
CA ASP A 28 -17.53 7.41 -0.89
C ASP A 28 -16.64 6.18 -1.11
N ALA A 29 -15.36 6.39 -1.40
CA ALA A 29 -14.42 5.32 -1.69
C ALA A 29 -12.99 5.64 -1.23
N VAL A 30 -12.25 4.60 -0.84
CA VAL A 30 -10.81 4.62 -0.59
C VAL A 30 -10.12 3.69 -1.58
N VAL A 31 -9.04 4.17 -2.19
CA VAL A 31 -8.09 3.37 -2.97
C VAL A 31 -6.73 3.56 -2.34
N THR A 32 -6.06 2.49 -1.95
CA THR A 32 -4.78 2.59 -1.24
C THR A 32 -3.81 1.49 -1.65
N ASP A 33 -2.55 1.91 -1.83
CA ASP A 33 -1.40 1.06 -2.14
C ASP A 33 -0.39 1.13 -0.98
N PRO A 34 -0.67 0.45 0.14
CA PRO A 34 0.16 0.54 1.34
C PRO A 34 1.50 -0.17 1.16
N PRO A 35 2.45 -0.02 2.10
CA PRO A 35 3.68 -0.83 2.13
C PRO A 35 3.38 -2.35 2.12
N TYR A 36 4.28 -3.16 1.53
CA TYR A 36 4.02 -4.57 1.19
C TYR A 36 4.70 -5.59 2.12
N GLY A 37 5.53 -5.13 3.06
CA GLY A 37 6.27 -6.01 3.97
C GLY A 37 7.41 -6.74 3.26
N ILE A 38 8.07 -6.08 2.30
CA ILE A 38 9.11 -6.71 1.46
C ILE A 38 10.54 -6.25 1.78
N GLU A 39 10.72 -5.20 2.58
CA GLU A 39 12.02 -4.62 2.96
C GLU A 39 12.98 -4.40 1.77
N GLY A 40 12.49 -3.82 0.68
CA GLY A 40 13.30 -3.62 -0.54
C GLY A 40 13.54 -4.90 -1.36
N GLY A 41 12.86 -5.99 -1.03
CA GLY A 41 12.85 -7.24 -1.78
C GLY A 41 14.04 -8.16 -1.47
N ARG A 42 13.85 -9.48 -1.69
CA ARG A 42 14.91 -10.49 -1.53
C ARG A 42 15.44 -10.91 -2.90
N GLY A 43 16.53 -10.26 -3.34
CA GLY A 43 17.28 -10.64 -4.55
C GLY A 43 16.56 -10.36 -5.88
N GLY A 44 17.29 -10.58 -6.97
CA GLY A 44 16.81 -10.41 -8.34
C GLY A 44 16.49 -8.97 -8.75
N ASP A 45 15.76 -8.84 -9.85
CA ASP A 45 15.39 -7.58 -10.51
C ASP A 45 14.83 -6.52 -9.55
N ALA A 46 14.03 -6.91 -8.56
CA ALA A 46 13.44 -5.97 -7.62
C ALA A 46 14.51 -5.18 -6.84
N ARG A 47 15.59 -5.84 -6.41
CA ARG A 47 16.70 -5.17 -5.72
C ARG A 47 17.54 -4.34 -6.68
N ASP A 48 17.81 -4.88 -7.87
CA ASP A 48 18.65 -4.22 -8.88
C ASP A 48 17.99 -2.94 -9.41
N PHE A 49 16.66 -2.93 -9.53
CA PHE A 49 15.87 -1.76 -9.90
C PHE A 49 15.47 -0.88 -8.69
N GLY A 50 15.94 -1.19 -7.47
CA GLY A 50 15.61 -0.43 -6.26
C GLY A 50 14.11 -0.40 -5.93
N LYS A 51 13.34 -1.40 -6.36
CA LYS A 51 11.91 -1.52 -6.04
C LYS A 51 11.76 -1.76 -4.54
N GLY A 52 11.09 -0.84 -3.86
CA GLY A 52 10.95 -0.87 -2.39
C GLY A 52 12.06 -0.15 -1.63
N ALA A 53 12.98 0.54 -2.33
CA ALA A 53 13.88 1.53 -1.73
C ALA A 53 13.11 2.83 -1.49
N TYR A 54 12.15 2.79 -0.57
CA TYR A 54 11.39 3.97 -0.18
C TYR A 54 12.33 5.03 0.40
N ALA A 55 12.15 6.28 0.02
CA ALA A 55 12.95 7.38 0.55
C ALA A 55 12.70 7.66 2.06
N GLY A 56 11.75 6.96 2.67
CA GLY A 56 11.29 7.16 4.06
C GLY A 56 11.91 6.19 5.07
N ALA A 57 12.00 6.64 6.34
CA ALA A 57 12.58 5.91 7.46
C ALA A 57 11.58 4.98 8.16
N PHE A 58 10.92 4.08 7.43
CA PHE A 58 10.08 3.04 8.03
C PHE A 58 10.55 1.64 7.60
N PRO A 59 10.52 0.64 8.51
CA PRO A 59 10.84 -0.73 8.17
C PRO A 59 9.67 -1.33 7.41
N ASP A 60 9.80 -1.59 6.10
CA ASP A 60 8.77 -2.27 5.32
C ASP A 60 8.78 -3.79 5.62
N THR A 61 8.62 -4.18 6.89
CA THR A 61 8.61 -5.57 7.37
C THR A 61 7.18 -6.07 7.56
N PRO A 62 6.92 -7.39 7.53
CA PRO A 62 5.62 -7.95 7.91
C PRO A 62 5.12 -7.48 9.29
N GLU A 63 6.01 -7.33 10.27
CA GLU A 63 5.68 -6.87 11.62
C GLU A 63 5.21 -5.40 11.62
N TYR A 64 5.83 -4.55 10.79
CA TYR A 64 5.37 -3.18 10.58
C TYR A 64 4.03 -3.14 9.83
N ILE A 65 3.84 -4.03 8.86
CA ILE A 65 2.55 -4.16 8.17
C ILE A 65 1.44 -4.49 9.18
N GLU A 66 1.66 -5.47 10.04
CA GLU A 66 0.69 -5.88 11.05
C GLU A 66 0.46 -4.81 12.13
N GLY A 67 1.54 -4.24 12.66
CA GLY A 67 1.49 -3.31 13.80
C GLY A 67 1.07 -1.88 13.44
N THR A 68 1.27 -1.44 12.19
CA THR A 68 1.07 -0.04 11.80
C THR A 68 0.19 0.10 10.56
N VAL A 69 0.52 -0.61 9.48
CA VAL A 69 -0.16 -0.41 8.18
C VAL A 69 -1.58 -0.96 8.18
N ILE A 70 -1.81 -2.15 8.72
CA ILE A 70 -3.16 -2.76 8.80
C ILE A 70 -4.11 -1.90 9.64
N PRO A 71 -3.73 -1.38 10.83
CA PRO A 71 -4.55 -0.42 11.56
C PRO A 71 -4.91 0.82 10.72
N ALA A 72 -3.96 1.40 9.99
CA ALA A 72 -4.19 2.56 9.13
C ALA A 72 -5.18 2.26 8.01
N VAL A 73 -5.01 1.12 7.34
CA VAL A 73 -5.90 0.68 6.25
C VAL A 73 -7.30 0.34 6.77
N LYS A 74 -7.41 -0.29 7.95
CA LYS A 74 -8.71 -0.52 8.62
C LYS A 74 -9.41 0.81 8.89
N PHE A 75 -8.70 1.79 9.44
CA PHE A 75 -9.26 3.12 9.69
C PHE A 75 -9.74 3.78 8.39
N ALA A 76 -8.92 3.75 7.33
CA ALA A 76 -9.29 4.31 6.03
C ALA A 76 -10.55 3.65 5.43
N ILE A 77 -10.63 2.31 5.47
CA ILE A 77 -11.80 1.57 4.97
C ILE A 77 -13.06 1.93 5.78
N GLN A 78 -12.96 2.11 7.11
CA GLN A 78 -14.10 2.49 7.95
C GLN A 78 -14.62 3.92 7.67
N MET A 79 -13.78 4.77 7.09
CA MET A 79 -14.14 6.13 6.68
C MET A 79 -14.79 6.18 5.30
N ALA A 80 -14.96 5.03 4.63
CA ALA A 80 -15.52 4.93 3.29
C ALA A 80 -16.63 3.88 3.17
N GLU A 81 -17.49 4.02 2.16
CA GLU A 81 -18.45 2.97 1.80
C GLU A 81 -17.79 1.82 1.04
N ARG A 82 -16.74 2.12 0.26
CA ARG A 82 -16.03 1.17 -0.60
C ARG A 82 -14.52 1.30 -0.44
N GLY A 83 -13.81 0.18 -0.47
CA GLY A 83 -12.35 0.15 -0.34
C GLY A 83 -11.70 -0.77 -1.36
N ALA A 84 -10.68 -0.27 -2.06
CA ALA A 84 -9.75 -1.08 -2.84
C ALA A 84 -8.35 -0.97 -2.22
N VAL A 85 -7.78 -2.10 -1.82
CA VAL A 85 -6.45 -2.18 -1.20
C VAL A 85 -5.56 -3.04 -2.09
N THR A 86 -4.35 -2.57 -2.36
CA THR A 86 -3.34 -3.31 -3.13
C THR A 86 -2.16 -3.65 -2.22
N PRO A 87 -2.25 -4.63 -1.30
CA PRO A 87 -1.29 -4.82 -0.21
C PRO A 87 -0.03 -5.64 -0.57
N GLY A 88 0.17 -5.92 -1.86
CA GLY A 88 1.12 -6.95 -2.31
C GLY A 88 0.71 -8.37 -1.89
N ILE A 89 1.44 -9.38 -2.37
CA ILE A 89 1.11 -10.80 -2.13
C ILE A 89 1.65 -11.29 -0.77
N ARG A 90 2.79 -10.75 -0.32
CA ARG A 90 3.50 -11.23 0.88
C ARG A 90 2.63 -11.20 2.14
N CYS A 91 1.97 -10.06 2.36
CA CYS A 91 1.16 -9.81 3.54
C CYS A 91 -0.36 -9.88 3.25
N LEU A 92 -0.79 -10.28 2.04
CA LEU A 92 -2.21 -10.28 1.65
C LEU A 92 -3.12 -10.95 2.69
N HIS A 93 -2.67 -12.06 3.26
CA HIS A 93 -3.45 -12.92 4.15
C HIS A 93 -3.66 -12.34 5.57
N ILE A 94 -2.89 -11.32 5.97
CA ILE A 94 -3.03 -10.68 7.29
C ILE A 94 -3.94 -9.44 7.28
N TYR A 95 -4.36 -8.99 6.09
CA TYR A 95 -5.34 -7.91 5.95
C TYR A 95 -6.76 -8.36 6.35
N PRO A 96 -7.68 -7.43 6.64
CA PRO A 96 -9.09 -7.77 6.82
C PRO A 96 -9.60 -8.64 5.67
N LYS A 97 -10.45 -9.62 5.99
CA LYS A 97 -11.03 -10.52 4.99
C LYS A 97 -11.73 -9.70 3.89
N ALA A 98 -11.23 -9.81 2.67
CA ALA A 98 -11.80 -9.12 1.51
C ALA A 98 -13.13 -9.77 1.09
N ALA A 99 -14.03 -8.94 0.54
CA ALA A 99 -15.26 -9.42 -0.08
C ALA A 99 -14.98 -10.11 -1.43
N ASP A 100 -13.95 -9.66 -2.14
CA ASP A 100 -13.45 -10.23 -3.39
C ASP A 100 -11.94 -9.94 -3.52
N ILE A 101 -11.22 -10.75 -4.30
CA ILE A 101 -9.78 -10.61 -4.54
C ILE A 101 -9.52 -10.65 -6.05
N GLY A 102 -9.06 -9.51 -6.58
CA GLY A 102 -8.58 -9.39 -7.95
C GLY A 102 -7.05 -9.39 -8.05
N CYS A 103 -6.53 -9.36 -9.28
CA CYS A 103 -5.12 -9.12 -9.56
C CYS A 103 -4.96 -8.16 -10.76
N PHE A 104 -3.86 -7.40 -10.76
CA PHE A 104 -3.40 -6.73 -11.97
C PHE A 104 -2.61 -7.73 -12.79
N TYR A 105 -3.14 -8.09 -13.97
CA TYR A 105 -2.49 -9.00 -14.89
C TYR A 105 -1.69 -8.22 -15.94
N THR A 106 -0.43 -8.60 -16.13
CA THR A 106 0.41 -8.11 -17.22
C THR A 106 0.90 -9.29 -18.06
N PRO A 107 0.69 -9.31 -19.39
CA PRO A 107 0.94 -10.49 -20.24
C PRO A 107 2.42 -10.87 -20.41
N ALA A 108 3.35 -10.12 -19.82
CA ALA A 108 4.78 -10.42 -19.79
C ALA A 108 5.25 -10.45 -18.33
N ALA A 109 5.97 -11.51 -17.95
CA ALA A 109 6.51 -11.68 -16.61
C ALA A 109 7.36 -10.45 -16.24
N MET A 110 6.94 -9.69 -15.25
CA MET A 110 7.65 -8.48 -14.82
C MET A 110 8.62 -8.74 -13.65
N THR A 111 8.59 -9.95 -13.07
CA THR A 111 9.26 -10.20 -11.78
C THR A 111 9.41 -11.68 -11.45
N HIS A 112 10.25 -11.97 -10.45
CA HIS A 112 10.54 -13.28 -9.90
C HIS A 112 9.94 -13.43 -8.50
N GLY A 113 9.44 -14.63 -8.19
CA GLY A 113 9.02 -15.04 -6.85
C GLY A 113 9.89 -16.17 -6.32
N PRO A 114 9.58 -16.70 -5.12
CA PRO A 114 10.32 -17.83 -4.54
C PRO A 114 10.33 -19.10 -5.42
N TRP A 115 9.44 -19.18 -6.41
CA TRP A 115 9.30 -20.29 -7.35
C TRP A 115 9.87 -20.00 -8.74
N GLY A 116 10.58 -18.87 -8.94
CA GLY A 116 11.14 -18.46 -10.23
C GLY A 116 10.33 -17.36 -10.91
N PHE A 117 10.34 -17.30 -12.25
CA PHE A 117 9.57 -16.32 -13.02
C PHE A 117 8.08 -16.44 -12.72
N VAL A 118 7.45 -15.31 -12.37
CA VAL A 118 6.01 -15.24 -12.12
C VAL A 118 5.36 -14.50 -13.29
N VAL A 119 4.40 -15.16 -13.93
CA VAL A 119 3.50 -14.60 -14.95
C VAL A 119 2.26 -13.99 -14.30
#